data_AF-A0A950TIC6-F1
#
_entry.id   AF-A0A950TIC6-F1
#
_cell.length_a   1.000
_cell.length_b   1.000
_cell.length_c   1.000
_cell.angle_alpha   90.00
_cell.angle_beta   90.00
_cell.angle_gamma   90.00
#
_symmetry.space_group_name_H-M   'P 1'
#
loop_
_entity.id
_entity.type
_entity.pdbx_description
1 polymer ?
#
loop_
_entity_poly.entity_id
_entity_poly.type
_entity_poly.pdbx_seq_one_letter_code
_entity_poly.pdbx_strand_id
1 'polypeptide(L)'
;MKILAAFGCASLVALSLSATVRPSAAAVIYPWCADYSGRMGGQNCGFTSLQQCLATQRGNGGSCNPNAWYQPYPPPASYAPPFRR
;
A
#
# COMPACT_ATOMS: atom_id res chain seq x y z
N MET A 1 47.45 8.96 -36.57
CA MET A 1 46.08 9.17 -37.09
C MET A 1 45.35 7.82 -37.22
N LYS A 2 44.70 7.37 -36.13
CA LYS A 2 43.81 6.18 -36.12
C LYS A 2 43.02 6.04 -34.80
N ILE A 3 43.41 6.78 -33.75
CA ILE A 3 42.73 6.77 -32.44
C ILE A 3 41.58 7.79 -32.36
N LEU A 4 41.48 8.72 -33.34
CA LEU A 4 40.43 9.76 -33.36
C LEU A 4 39.03 9.24 -33.76
N ALA A 5 38.90 7.99 -34.22
CA ALA A 5 37.62 7.43 -34.66
C ALA A 5 36.87 6.64 -33.56
N ALA A 6 37.48 6.42 -32.39
CA ALA A 6 36.89 5.59 -31.33
C ALA A 6 36.16 6.38 -30.24
N PHE A 7 36.22 7.72 -30.27
CA PHE A 7 35.51 8.57 -29.30
C PHE A 7 34.16 9.09 -29.81
N GLY A 8 33.79 8.82 -31.06
CA GLY A 8 32.57 9.35 -31.68
C GLY A 8 31.28 8.57 -31.39
N CYS A 9 31.37 7.29 -30.99
CA CYS A 9 30.18 6.44 -30.77
C CYS A 9 29.79 6.26 -29.30
N ALA A 10 30.66 6.62 -28.35
CA ALA A 10 30.41 6.40 -26.93
C ALA A 10 29.47 7.43 -26.28
N SER A 11 29.13 8.51 -26.99
CA SER A 11 28.38 9.65 -26.43
C SER A 11 26.87 9.60 -26.65
N LEU A 12 26.35 8.63 -27.42
CA LEU A 12 24.91 8.56 -27.75
C LEU A 12 24.12 7.56 -26.89
N VAL A 13 24.75 6.87 -25.94
CA VAL A 13 24.02 6.14 -24.88
C VAL A 13 23.73 7.08 -23.70
N ALA A 14 23.49 8.34 -24.01
CA ALA A 14 23.07 9.35 -23.07
C ALA A 14 21.54 9.45 -23.13
N LEU A 15 20.89 9.08 -22.02
CA LEU A 15 19.50 9.45 -21.65
C LEU A 15 18.34 8.75 -22.38
N SER A 16 18.22 7.43 -22.24
CA SER A 16 16.93 6.74 -22.44
C SER A 16 16.47 5.95 -21.21
N LEU A 17 16.78 6.43 -20.00
CA LEU A 17 16.02 6.05 -18.80
C LEU A 17 14.85 7.03 -18.66
N SER A 18 13.88 6.93 -19.57
CA SER A 18 12.57 7.56 -19.38
C SER A 18 11.94 6.89 -18.16
N ALA A 19 12.08 7.52 -16.99
CA ALA A 19 11.41 7.10 -15.77
C ALA A 19 9.90 7.16 -16.04
N THR A 20 9.30 6.00 -16.33
CA THR A 20 7.85 5.90 -16.41
C THR A 20 7.31 6.05 -15.00
N VAL A 21 6.74 7.22 -14.71
CA VAL A 21 6.00 7.44 -13.47
C VAL A 21 4.73 6.62 -13.58
N ARG A 22 4.76 5.39 -13.06
CA ARG A 22 3.56 4.57 -12.94
C ARG A 22 2.76 5.12 -11.75
N PRO A 23 1.45 5.40 -11.91
CA PRO A 23 0.62 5.69 -10.76
C PRO A 23 0.73 4.53 -9.77
N SER A 24 0.92 4.85 -8.49
CA SER A 24 0.89 3.84 -7.44
C SER A 24 -0.51 3.24 -7.37
N ALA A 25 -0.59 1.92 -7.21
CA ALA A 25 -1.86 1.29 -6.88
C ALA A 25 -2.35 1.85 -5.54
N ALA A 26 -3.62 2.27 -5.49
CA ALA A 26 -4.23 2.65 -4.23
C ALA A 26 -4.20 1.45 -3.28
N ALA A 27 -3.69 1.65 -2.07
CA ALA A 27 -3.74 0.61 -1.05
C ALA A 27 -5.21 0.32 -0.70
N VAL A 28 -5.60 -0.95 -0.76
CA VAL A 28 -6.93 -1.37 -0.33
C VAL A 28 -6.95 -1.36 1.20
N ILE A 29 -7.80 -0.52 1.78
CA ILE A 29 -8.01 -0.46 3.23
C ILE A 29 -9.24 -1.31 3.57
N TYR A 30 -9.07 -2.29 4.45
CA TYR A 30 -10.16 -3.17 4.89
C TYR A 30 -10.75 -2.72 6.23
N PRO A 31 -12.03 -3.00 6.49
CA PRO A 31 -12.75 -2.54 7.67
C PRO A 31 -12.34 -3.17 9.01
N TRP A 32 -11.72 -4.36 9.02
CA TRP A 32 -11.42 -5.08 10.25
C TRP A 32 -9.94 -5.46 10.37
N CYS A 33 -9.42 -5.32 11.59
CA CYS A 33 -8.06 -5.66 11.95
C CYS A 33 -8.02 -6.74 13.03
N ALA A 34 -7.17 -7.75 12.83
CA ALA A 34 -6.79 -8.73 13.84
C ALA A 34 -5.59 -8.23 14.62
N ASP A 35 -5.72 -8.14 15.94
CA ASP A 35 -4.64 -7.84 16.87
C ASP A 35 -4.13 -9.15 17.47
N TYR A 36 -2.87 -9.50 17.18
CA TYR A 36 -2.27 -10.73 17.67
C TYR A 36 -1.58 -10.49 19.00
N SER A 37 -2.07 -11.15 20.05
CA SER A 37 -1.47 -11.10 21.38
C SER A 37 -0.24 -12.00 21.46
N GLY A 38 0.93 -11.43 21.72
CA GLY A 38 2.19 -12.18 21.87
C GLY A 38 3.40 -11.26 22.02
N ARG A 39 4.57 -11.83 22.36
CA ARG A 39 5.83 -11.07 22.55
C ARG A 39 6.31 -10.35 21.29
N MET A 40 5.85 -10.79 20.12
CA MET A 40 6.15 -10.22 18.80
C MET A 40 4.83 -9.76 18.14
N GLY A 41 3.96 -9.15 18.95
CA GLY A 41 2.62 -8.74 18.55
C GLY A 41 2.64 -7.90 17.26
N GLY A 42 1.59 -8.08 16.48
CA GLY A 42 1.39 -7.38 15.20
C GLY A 42 -0.09 -7.25 14.92
N GLN A 43 -0.43 -6.37 13.97
CA GLN A 43 -1.80 -6.14 13.54
C GLN A 43 -1.94 -6.48 12.06
N ASN A 44 -3.01 -7.19 11.70
CA ASN A 44 -3.35 -7.47 10.31
C ASN A 44 -4.72 -6.90 9.97
N CYS A 45 -4.75 -5.85 9.15
CA CYS A 45 -5.95 -5.15 8.69
C CYS A 45 -6.41 -5.60 7.30
N GLY A 46 -6.52 -6.91 7.10
CA GLY A 46 -6.86 -7.52 5.81
C GLY A 46 -8.28 -8.08 5.69
N PHE A 47 -9.17 -7.80 6.64
CA PHE A 47 -10.46 -8.51 6.76
C PHE A 47 -11.66 -7.65 6.33
N THR A 48 -12.53 -8.19 5.48
CA THR A 48 -13.75 -7.52 5.02
C THR A 48 -14.89 -7.58 6.02
N SER A 49 -14.85 -8.53 6.97
CA SER A 49 -15.89 -8.69 7.99
C SER A 49 -15.31 -9.11 9.35
N LEU A 50 -16.04 -8.77 10.42
CA LEU A 50 -15.70 -9.19 11.77
C LEU A 50 -15.67 -10.72 11.89
N GLN A 51 -16.65 -11.41 11.29
CA GLN A 51 -16.70 -12.87 11.34
C GLN A 51 -15.47 -13.51 10.68
N GLN A 52 -14.98 -12.94 9.58
CA GLN A 52 -13.75 -13.42 8.95
C GLN A 52 -12.54 -13.24 9.88
N CYS A 53 -12.42 -12.08 10.53
CA CYS A 53 -11.37 -11.83 11.51
C CYS A 53 -11.45 -12.82 12.70
N LEU A 54 -12.65 -13.00 13.27
CA LEU A 54 -12.87 -13.92 14.40
C LEU A 54 -12.59 -15.37 14.02
N ALA A 55 -12.96 -15.78 12.81
CA ALA A 55 -12.66 -17.11 12.30
C ALA A 55 -11.16 -17.34 12.19
N THR A 56 -10.39 -16.34 11.76
CA THR A 56 -8.92 -16.41 11.72
C THR A 56 -8.29 -16.40 13.10
N GLN A 57 -8.83 -15.63 14.06
CA GLN A 57 -8.31 -15.58 15.43
C GLN A 57 -8.71 -16.79 16.29
N ARG A 58 -9.67 -17.60 15.83
CA ARG A 58 -10.14 -18.78 16.55
C ARG A 58 -8.99 -19.77 16.75
N GLY A 59 -8.53 -19.91 17.99
CA GLY A 59 -7.42 -20.80 18.36
C GLY A 59 -6.03 -20.15 18.33
N ASN A 60 -5.87 -18.96 17.74
CA ASN A 60 -4.61 -18.21 17.76
C ASN A 60 -4.48 -17.28 18.98
N GLY A 61 -5.61 -16.86 19.56
CA GLY A 61 -5.66 -15.82 20.59
C GLY A 61 -5.58 -14.41 19.99
N GLY A 62 -5.91 -13.39 20.77
CA GLY A 62 -5.98 -12.00 20.31
C GLY A 62 -7.39 -11.46 20.14
N SER A 63 -7.49 -10.29 19.50
CA SER A 63 -8.74 -9.51 19.39
C SER A 63 -9.01 -9.07 17.95
N CYS A 64 -10.27 -8.74 17.64
CA CYS A 64 -10.67 -8.16 16.37
C CYS A 64 -11.27 -6.78 16.60
N ASN A 65 -10.69 -5.76 15.97
CA ASN A 65 -11.06 -4.37 16.15
C ASN A 65 -11.39 -3.71 14.79
N PRO A 66 -12.30 -2.73 14.75
CA PRO A 66 -12.54 -1.94 13.55
C PRO A 66 -11.29 -1.15 13.14
N ASN A 67 -11.05 -1.04 11.84
CA ASN A 67 -9.93 -0.28 11.29
C ASN A 67 -10.25 1.22 11.29
N ALA A 68 -9.47 2.02 12.01
CA ALA A 68 -9.68 3.46 12.12
C ALA A 68 -9.41 4.23 10.80
N TRP A 69 -8.65 3.65 9.87
CA TRP A 69 -8.37 4.24 8.56
C TRP A 69 -9.37 3.81 7.48
N TYR A 70 -10.28 2.89 7.80
CA TYR A 70 -11.28 2.46 6.84
C TYR A 70 -12.33 3.54 6.63
N GLN A 71 -12.50 3.94 5.38
CA GLN A 71 -13.56 4.86 4.99
C GLN A 71 -14.53 4.12 4.06
N PRO A 72 -15.80 3.92 4.47
CA PRO A 72 -16.78 3.25 3.63
C PRO A 72 -17.03 4.07 2.36
N TYR A 73 -17.24 3.37 1.24
CA TYR A 73 -17.64 3.96 -0.03
C TYR A 73 -19.04 3.45 -0.43
N PRO A 74 -19.99 4.33 -0.82
CA PRO A 74 -19.85 5.79 -0.87
C PRO A 74 -19.69 6.39 0.54
N PRO A 75 -18.96 7.51 0.67
CA PRO A 75 -18.78 8.16 1.97
C PRO A 75 -20.15 8.56 2.56
N PRO A 76 -20.28 8.58 3.91
CA PRO A 76 -21.53 8.99 4.55
C PRO A 76 -21.88 10.44 4.19
N ALA A 77 -23.16 10.81 4.25
CA ALA A 77 -23.62 12.16 3.90
C ALA A 77 -22.99 13.29 4.75
N SER A 78 -22.46 12.95 5.93
CA SER A 78 -21.73 13.85 6.83
C SER A 78 -20.26 14.04 6.47
N TYR A 79 -19.74 13.34 5.45
CA TYR A 79 -18.35 13.45 5.05
C TYR A 79 -18.07 14.81 4.39
N ALA A 80 -17.33 15.68 5.08
CA ALA A 80 -16.74 16.87 4.51
C ALA A 80 -15.38 16.50 3.87
N PRO A 81 -15.19 16.68 2.55
CA PRO A 81 -13.91 16.39 1.92
C PRO A 81 -12.81 17.32 2.50
N PRO A 82 -11.59 16.80 2.74
CA PRO A 82 -10.49 17.64 3.20
C PRO A 82 -10.18 18.71 2.15
N PHE A 83 -9.88 19.93 2.60
CA PHE A 83 -9.43 21.00 1.71
C PHE A 83 -8.14 20.54 0.99
N ARG A 84 -8.21 20.36 -0.33
CA ARG A 84 -7.01 20.16 -1.14
C ARG A 84 -6.23 21.48 -1.19
N ARG A 85 -4.98 21.45 -0.72
CA ARG A 85 -4.02 22.54 -0.94
C ARG A 85 -3.53 22.52 -2.38
#